data_AF-A0A8C5ZVZ6-F1
#
_entry.id   AF-A0A8C5ZVZ6-F1
#
_cell.length_a   1.000
_cell.length_b   1.000
_cell.length_c   1.000
_cell.angle_alpha   90.00
_cell.angle_beta   90.00
_cell.angle_gamma   90.00
#
_symmetry.space_group_name_H-M   'P 1'
#
loop_
_entity.id
_entity.type
_entity.pdbx_description
1 polymer ?
#
loop_
_entity_poly.entity_id
_entity_poly.type
_entity_poly.pdbx_seq_one_letter_code
_entity_poly.pdbx_strand_id
1 'polypeptide(L)'
;MTPLPPTCSLHTTPSSSFEKLYLNFSALSGYGQEIEGSFPLQLPAQGSGFTLGRAGQPYFTSSPFLGCKNSKSYPSLLPSLGVILIFMDESLSIIQRAITSVISRTPPRLLKEIILVDDFSSNGELKVSLNEKIKLYNQKYPGLLKMIRHSERRGLAQARNTGWAAATADVVAILDAHIEVNVGWAEPILARIQEDRTVIVSPVFDKICFDTLQLEKYGLAVHGFNWELWCRYDALPQAWIDLNDVTAPVKSPSIMGIMAANRLFLGEIGALDGGMLVYGGENVELSLRVWQCGGKIEILPCSRVAHLERYHKPYAMDLSIFLKRNALRVAEIWMDEYKQMVYLAWNIPLQNSGIDYGDISSRIALRKKLKCKPFDWYLKNVYPLLKPTLNIVGYGRVRANVCLDQGPVPGNTPIMHPCHEFSPQNIYYHQTGEFYMGNLIAEANSDDRCLTDPGHGEKPTLERCSTAAQSGLHIHWDFKQVSHMPFKGEVDTNIV
;
A
#
# COMPACT_ATOMS: atom_id res chain seq x y z
N MET A 1 6.86 28.59 69.30
CA MET A 1 7.42 27.71 68.26
C MET A 1 7.69 28.56 67.03
N THR A 2 8.98 28.78 66.79
CA THR A 2 9.71 29.08 65.53
C THR A 2 9.28 30.18 64.54
N PRO A 3 10.22 31.04 64.07
CA PRO A 3 10.03 32.13 63.09
C PRO A 3 10.59 31.82 61.66
N LEU A 4 10.41 32.77 60.73
CA LEU A 4 10.75 32.83 59.27
C LEU A 4 12.28 32.91 58.93
N PRO A 5 12.73 33.18 57.68
CA PRO A 5 12.96 32.37 56.44
C PRO A 5 14.47 32.33 56.00
N PRO A 6 14.91 31.65 54.89
CA PRO A 6 15.28 32.39 53.65
C PRO A 6 15.21 31.61 52.30
N THR A 7 15.39 32.38 51.22
CA THR A 7 15.48 32.08 49.76
C THR A 7 16.71 31.25 49.30
N CYS A 8 16.61 30.51 48.17
CA CYS A 8 17.57 30.56 47.04
C CYS A 8 17.23 29.70 45.80
N SER A 9 17.11 30.39 44.66
CA SER A 9 17.49 30.17 43.25
C SER A 9 17.73 28.79 42.58
N LEU A 10 17.33 28.79 41.29
CA LEU A 10 17.53 27.83 40.18
C LEU A 10 18.88 27.10 40.09
N HIS A 11 18.82 25.83 39.65
CA HIS A 11 19.73 25.31 38.63
C HIS A 11 19.00 24.31 37.71
N THR A 12 19.00 24.60 36.42
CA THR A 12 18.73 23.66 35.32
C THR A 12 19.93 22.77 35.08
N THR A 13 19.74 21.46 34.92
CA THR A 13 20.40 20.67 33.87
C THR A 13 19.62 19.37 33.59
N PRO A 14 19.62 18.90 32.33
CA PRO A 14 18.77 17.80 31.86
C PRO A 14 19.48 16.46 32.07
N SER A 15 18.74 15.43 32.50
CA SER A 15 19.23 14.06 32.32
C SER A 15 18.09 13.12 32.01
N SER A 16 18.07 12.74 30.73
CA SER A 16 17.60 11.47 30.18
C SER A 16 17.55 10.30 31.17
N SER A 17 16.38 9.67 31.26
CA SER A 17 16.28 8.21 31.43
C SER A 17 14.81 7.81 31.28
N PHE A 18 14.48 7.19 30.15
CA PHE A 18 13.22 6.49 29.96
C PHE A 18 13.23 5.26 30.88
N GLU A 19 12.33 5.20 31.84
CA GLU A 19 12.19 4.06 32.76
C GLU A 19 11.12 3.09 32.24
N LYS A 20 11.54 1.84 32.02
CA LYS A 20 10.74 0.70 31.54
C LYS A 20 10.08 -0.04 32.70
N LEU A 21 8.91 -0.66 32.47
CA LEU A 21 8.11 -1.35 33.49
C LEU A 21 7.55 -2.70 32.99
N TYR A 22 7.22 -3.62 33.91
CA TYR A 22 7.00 -5.06 33.69
C TYR A 22 5.52 -5.47 33.96
N LEU A 23 5.01 -6.52 33.28
CA LEU A 23 3.72 -7.20 33.56
C LEU A 23 3.94 -8.56 34.26
N ASN A 24 3.17 -8.86 35.31
CA ASN A 24 3.32 -10.07 36.11
C ASN A 24 2.30 -11.15 35.70
N PHE A 25 2.75 -12.20 35.00
CA PHE A 25 2.01 -13.45 34.86
C PHE A 25 2.60 -14.47 35.83
N SER A 26 1.87 -14.78 36.91
CA SER A 26 2.22 -15.91 37.76
C SER A 26 1.68 -17.21 37.14
N ALA A 27 2.56 -18.22 37.07
CA ALA A 27 2.33 -19.60 36.62
C ALA A 27 2.46 -19.91 35.10
N LEU A 28 3.68 -19.86 34.58
CA LEU A 28 4.12 -20.77 33.49
C LEU A 28 5.57 -21.22 33.74
N SER A 29 5.74 -22.22 34.60
CA SER A 29 6.97 -23.01 34.67
C SER A 29 6.61 -24.46 34.39
N GLY A 30 7.16 -25.02 33.31
CA GLY A 30 7.05 -26.45 33.07
C GLY A 30 7.44 -26.84 31.66
N TYR A 31 8.62 -27.43 31.54
CA TYR A 31 9.14 -28.24 30.43
C TYR A 31 9.64 -27.53 29.18
N GLY A 32 10.98 -27.42 29.13
CA GLY A 32 11.72 -27.39 27.88
C GLY A 32 11.80 -28.79 27.28
N GLN A 33 11.63 -28.86 25.96
CA GLN A 33 12.16 -29.91 25.11
C GLN A 33 12.48 -29.28 23.75
N GLU A 34 13.77 -29.27 23.42
CA GLU A 34 14.25 -29.10 22.05
C GLU A 34 13.72 -30.25 21.21
N ILE A 35 13.08 -29.94 20.08
CA ILE A 35 12.78 -30.91 19.03
C ILE A 35 13.31 -30.33 17.72
N GLU A 36 14.52 -30.73 17.36
CA GLU A 36 14.94 -30.76 15.96
C GLU A 36 14.09 -31.81 15.23
N GLY A 37 13.43 -31.41 14.15
CA GLY A 37 12.57 -32.29 13.38
C GLY A 37 12.33 -31.75 11.98
N SER A 38 13.20 -32.12 11.06
CA SER A 38 12.96 -32.04 9.62
C SER A 38 11.99 -33.14 9.19
N PHE A 39 10.84 -32.79 8.62
CA PHE A 39 10.00 -33.76 7.90
C PHE A 39 9.45 -33.18 6.58
N PRO A 40 9.31 -34.04 5.55
CA PRO A 40 9.16 -33.66 4.16
C PRO A 40 7.69 -33.42 3.80
N LEU A 41 7.43 -32.40 2.97
CA LEU A 41 6.10 -32.23 2.37
C LEU A 41 5.97 -33.14 1.14
N GLN A 42 5.10 -34.13 1.26
CA GLN A 42 4.74 -35.07 0.20
C GLN A 42 3.62 -34.44 -0.66
N LEU A 43 3.94 -34.12 -1.91
CA LEU A 43 2.99 -33.57 -2.89
C LEU A 43 2.07 -34.69 -3.45
N PRO A 44 0.78 -34.44 -3.70
CA PRO A 44 -0.04 -35.34 -4.48
C PRO A 44 0.32 -35.23 -5.97
N ALA A 45 0.65 -36.37 -6.57
CA ALA A 45 0.76 -36.52 -8.01
C ALA A 45 -0.64 -36.65 -8.64
N GLN A 46 -0.97 -35.79 -9.61
CA GLN A 46 -1.83 -36.18 -10.73
C GLN A 46 -1.36 -35.50 -12.01
N GLY A 47 -1.00 -36.34 -12.98
CA GLY A 47 -0.57 -35.91 -14.30
C GLY A 47 -1.75 -35.69 -15.23
N SER A 48 -1.60 -34.71 -16.11
CA SER A 48 -2.24 -34.72 -17.42
C SER A 48 -1.46 -33.80 -18.37
N GLY A 49 -0.83 -34.42 -19.37
CA GLY A 49 -0.47 -33.87 -20.69
C GLY A 49 0.07 -32.44 -20.77
N PHE A 50 1.41 -32.31 -20.73
CA PHE A 50 2.10 -31.10 -21.17
C PHE A 50 2.05 -30.98 -22.70
N THR A 51 1.38 -29.95 -23.21
CA THR A 51 1.69 -29.38 -24.52
C THR A 51 2.45 -28.07 -24.32
N LEU A 52 3.71 -28.04 -24.75
CA LEU A 52 4.56 -26.84 -24.74
C LEU A 52 3.92 -25.74 -25.61
N GLY A 53 3.40 -24.69 -24.98
CA GLY A 53 3.02 -23.44 -25.66
C GLY A 53 4.28 -22.69 -26.11
N ARG A 54 4.34 -22.35 -27.41
CA ARG A 54 5.45 -21.60 -28.01
C ARG A 54 5.65 -20.24 -27.35
N ALA A 55 6.90 -19.92 -27.02
CA ALA A 55 7.33 -18.59 -26.61
C ALA A 55 6.91 -17.54 -27.66
N GLY A 56 6.06 -16.58 -27.28
CA GLY A 56 5.77 -15.39 -28.09
C GLY A 56 4.30 -15.12 -28.43
N GLN A 57 3.34 -15.93 -27.98
CA GLN A 57 1.92 -15.57 -28.11
C GLN A 57 1.37 -14.91 -26.85
N PRO A 58 0.63 -13.79 -26.98
CA PRO A 58 -0.03 -13.18 -25.84
C PRO A 58 -1.24 -13.98 -25.35
N TYR A 59 -1.47 -13.95 -24.03
CA TYR A 59 -2.55 -14.69 -23.35
C TYR A 59 -3.89 -13.94 -23.28
N PHE A 60 -3.97 -12.67 -23.70
CA PHE A 60 -5.25 -11.99 -23.84
C PHE A 60 -6.04 -12.58 -25.00
N THR A 61 -7.24 -13.11 -24.70
CA THR A 61 -8.29 -13.30 -25.70
C THR A 61 -8.52 -11.97 -26.42
N SER A 62 -8.46 -11.96 -27.76
CA SER A 62 -8.48 -10.81 -28.67
C SER A 62 -9.75 -9.92 -28.65
N SER A 63 -10.56 -9.98 -27.60
CA SER A 63 -11.81 -9.23 -27.49
C SER A 63 -11.85 -8.38 -26.20
N PRO A 64 -12.32 -7.12 -26.29
CA PRO A 64 -12.70 -6.34 -25.13
C PRO A 64 -13.72 -7.08 -24.25
N PHE A 65 -13.88 -6.64 -22.99
CA PHE A 65 -14.98 -7.09 -22.14
C PHE A 65 -16.31 -6.98 -22.90
N LEU A 66 -17.04 -8.09 -23.03
CA LEU A 66 -18.15 -8.23 -23.98
C LEU A 66 -19.24 -7.16 -23.76
N GLY A 67 -19.48 -6.79 -22.50
CA GLY A 67 -20.39 -5.70 -22.14
C GLY A 67 -19.96 -4.36 -22.73
N CYS A 68 -18.66 -4.04 -22.76
CA CYS A 68 -18.14 -2.77 -23.25
C CYS A 68 -18.10 -2.68 -24.77
N LYS A 69 -17.78 -3.77 -25.46
CA LYS A 69 -17.70 -3.81 -26.93
C LYS A 69 -19.03 -3.46 -27.60
N ASN A 70 -20.14 -3.85 -26.99
CA ASN A 70 -21.47 -3.71 -27.57
C ASN A 70 -22.22 -2.45 -27.10
N SER A 71 -21.78 -1.81 -26.02
CA SER A 71 -22.52 -0.71 -25.36
C SER A 71 -21.84 0.64 -25.40
N LYS A 72 -20.53 0.71 -25.65
CA LYS A 72 -19.77 1.98 -25.66
C LYS A 72 -19.22 2.29 -27.05
N SER A 73 -19.47 3.50 -27.49
CA SER A 73 -18.79 4.13 -28.61
C SER A 73 -18.02 5.33 -28.08
N TYR A 74 -16.77 5.48 -28.52
CA TYR A 74 -15.90 6.58 -28.11
C TYR A 74 -15.77 7.60 -29.24
N PRO A 75 -15.57 8.89 -28.92
CA PRO A 75 -15.31 9.92 -29.92
C PRO A 75 -14.16 9.53 -30.86
N SER A 76 -14.26 9.92 -32.13
CA SER A 76 -13.20 9.67 -33.10
C SER A 76 -11.92 10.46 -32.79
N LEU A 77 -12.10 11.67 -32.24
CA LEU A 77 -11.03 12.61 -31.87
C LEU A 77 -10.77 12.54 -30.35
N LEU A 78 -9.79 11.72 -29.98
CA LEU A 78 -9.32 11.55 -28.60
C LEU A 78 -7.96 12.22 -28.41
N PRO A 79 -7.62 12.63 -27.17
CA PRO A 79 -6.30 13.18 -26.85
C PRO A 79 -5.17 12.18 -27.13
N SER A 80 -3.96 12.71 -27.33
CA SER A 80 -2.77 11.88 -27.54
C SER A 80 -2.33 11.20 -26.23
N LEU A 81 -1.84 9.96 -26.35
CA LEU A 81 -1.39 9.11 -25.26
C LEU A 81 0.13 8.96 -25.27
N GLY A 82 0.77 9.23 -24.14
CA GLY A 82 2.15 8.87 -23.84
C GLY A 82 2.18 7.77 -22.79
N VAL A 83 2.88 6.67 -23.07
CA VAL A 83 3.01 5.56 -22.13
C VAL A 83 4.38 5.63 -21.45
N ILE A 84 4.40 5.66 -20.13
CA ILE A 84 5.63 5.69 -19.32
C ILE A 84 5.80 4.32 -18.68
N LEU A 85 6.92 3.67 -18.96
CA LEU A 85 7.32 2.37 -18.41
C LEU A 85 8.56 2.56 -17.54
N ILE A 86 8.41 2.37 -16.24
CA ILE A 86 9.51 2.45 -15.27
C ILE A 86 10.02 1.06 -14.94
N PHE A 87 11.33 0.90 -14.79
CA PHE A 87 11.94 -0.37 -14.40
C PHE A 87 13.28 -0.21 -13.71
N MET A 88 13.65 -1.28 -12.99
CA MET A 88 14.98 -1.49 -12.42
C MET A 88 15.24 -3.00 -12.48
N ASP A 89 16.32 -3.40 -13.16
CA ASP A 89 16.73 -4.80 -13.33
C ASP A 89 15.60 -5.74 -13.80
N GLU A 90 14.74 -5.23 -14.67
CA GLU A 90 13.64 -5.99 -15.27
C GLU A 90 14.15 -6.87 -16.42
N SER A 91 13.62 -8.09 -16.53
CA SER A 91 13.99 -9.00 -17.61
C SER A 91 13.67 -8.42 -18.99
N LEU A 92 14.64 -8.52 -19.91
CA LEU A 92 14.53 -8.00 -21.27
C LEU A 92 13.31 -8.54 -22.03
N SER A 93 12.92 -9.79 -21.81
CA SER A 93 11.76 -10.40 -22.46
C SER A 93 10.44 -9.81 -21.95
N ILE A 94 10.39 -9.44 -20.67
CA ILE A 94 9.23 -8.84 -20.01
C ILE A 94 9.05 -7.40 -20.47
N ILE A 95 10.12 -6.59 -20.49
CA ILE A 95 10.09 -5.21 -21.03
C ILE A 95 9.60 -5.22 -22.49
N GLN A 96 10.14 -6.13 -23.32
CA GLN A 96 9.72 -6.24 -24.73
C GLN A 96 8.25 -6.63 -24.87
N ARG A 97 7.73 -7.48 -23.98
CA ARG A 97 6.32 -7.88 -23.99
C ARG A 97 5.41 -6.69 -23.68
N ALA A 98 5.77 -5.88 -22.68
CA ALA A 98 5.05 -4.65 -22.37
C ALA A 98 5.03 -3.69 -23.57
N ILE A 99 6.20 -3.37 -24.14
CA ILE A 99 6.32 -2.50 -25.32
C ILE A 99 5.49 -3.04 -26.49
N THR A 100 5.62 -4.32 -26.81
CA THR A 100 4.91 -4.95 -27.93
C THR A 100 3.41 -4.92 -27.71
N SER A 101 2.94 -5.20 -26.49
CA SER A 101 1.51 -5.15 -26.16
C SER A 101 0.94 -3.74 -26.36
N VAL A 102 1.64 -2.71 -25.88
CA VAL A 102 1.24 -1.30 -26.02
C VAL A 102 1.16 -0.90 -27.49
N ILE A 103 2.19 -1.19 -28.29
CA ILE A 103 2.22 -0.83 -29.71
C ILE A 103 1.12 -1.57 -30.50
N SER A 104 0.96 -2.88 -30.26
CA SER A 104 0.04 -3.71 -31.05
C SER A 104 -1.43 -3.52 -30.71
N ARG A 105 -1.75 -3.07 -29.49
CA ARG A 105 -3.13 -2.95 -28.99
C ARG A 105 -3.59 -1.52 -28.75
N THR A 106 -2.76 -0.54 -29.08
CA THR A 106 -3.13 0.88 -29.05
C THR A 106 -3.19 1.41 -30.48
N PRO A 107 -4.29 2.05 -30.90
CA PRO A 107 -4.38 2.63 -32.23
C PRO A 107 -3.23 3.63 -32.51
N PRO A 108 -2.55 3.55 -33.68
CA PRO A 108 -1.38 4.40 -33.96
C PRO A 108 -1.63 5.91 -33.87
N ARG A 109 -2.84 6.36 -34.23
CA ARG A 109 -3.23 7.78 -34.13
C ARG A 109 -3.28 8.32 -32.70
N LEU A 110 -3.38 7.45 -31.69
CA LEU A 110 -3.47 7.83 -30.28
C LEU A 110 -2.10 7.75 -29.60
N LEU A 111 -1.29 6.74 -29.95
CA LEU A 111 -0.01 6.49 -29.29
C LEU A 111 1.08 7.42 -29.83
N LYS A 112 1.38 8.47 -29.06
CA LYS A 112 2.37 9.49 -29.43
C LYS A 112 3.80 9.07 -29.09
N GLU A 113 3.99 8.45 -27.93
CA GLU A 113 5.31 8.09 -27.43
C GLU A 113 5.25 6.97 -26.38
N ILE A 114 6.35 6.23 -26.26
CA ILE A 114 6.63 5.31 -25.16
C ILE A 114 7.94 5.75 -24.51
N ILE A 115 7.88 6.16 -23.25
CA ILE A 115 9.03 6.62 -22.46
C ILE A 115 9.41 5.51 -21.49
N LEU A 116 10.58 4.93 -21.72
CA LEU A 116 11.23 3.99 -20.83
C LEU A 116 12.06 4.79 -19.83
N VAL A 117 11.95 4.49 -18.54
CA VAL A 117 12.78 5.08 -17.48
C VAL A 117 13.48 3.95 -16.71
N ASP A 118 14.80 3.89 -16.88
CA ASP A 118 15.68 2.96 -16.17
C ASP A 118 16.16 3.62 -14.87
N ASP A 119 15.60 3.18 -13.74
CA ASP A 119 15.97 3.67 -12.41
C ASP A 119 17.22 2.95 -11.89
N PHE A 120 18.33 3.14 -12.61
CA PHE A 120 19.65 2.67 -12.22
C PHE A 120 19.80 1.13 -12.15
N SER A 121 19.35 0.43 -13.20
CA SER A 121 19.60 -1.02 -13.34
C SER A 121 21.09 -1.33 -13.26
N SER A 122 21.45 -2.42 -12.60
CA SER A 122 22.84 -2.86 -12.37
C SER A 122 23.38 -3.72 -13.52
N ASN A 123 22.50 -4.41 -14.24
CA ASN A 123 22.90 -5.34 -15.31
C ASN A 123 23.34 -4.61 -16.60
N GLY A 124 24.65 -4.64 -16.90
CA GLY A 124 25.23 -4.03 -18.09
C GLY A 124 24.81 -4.68 -19.41
N GLU A 125 24.71 -6.01 -19.46
CA GLU A 125 24.27 -6.75 -20.66
C GLU A 125 22.83 -6.40 -21.02
N LEU A 126 21.95 -6.34 -20.02
CA LEU A 126 20.57 -5.88 -20.18
C LEU A 126 20.51 -4.51 -20.85
N LYS A 127 21.36 -3.56 -20.44
CA LYS A 127 21.39 -2.21 -21.01
C LYS A 127 21.79 -2.23 -22.49
N VAL A 128 22.79 -3.03 -22.86
CA VAL A 128 23.26 -3.16 -24.25
C VAL A 128 22.16 -3.75 -25.12
N SER A 129 21.63 -4.92 -24.73
CA SER A 129 20.58 -5.60 -25.50
C SER A 129 19.29 -4.79 -25.59
N LEU A 130 18.91 -4.07 -24.52
CA LEU A 130 17.75 -3.19 -24.55
C LEU A 130 17.95 -2.00 -25.51
N ASN A 131 19.14 -1.40 -25.56
CA ASN A 131 19.45 -0.33 -26.52
C ASN A 131 19.32 -0.81 -27.96
N GLU A 132 19.81 -2.01 -28.26
CA GLU A 132 19.66 -2.62 -29.59
C GLU A 132 18.19 -2.84 -29.94
N LYS A 133 17.40 -3.39 -29.01
CA LYS A 133 15.94 -3.58 -29.22
C LYS A 133 15.22 -2.26 -29.44
N ILE A 134 15.54 -1.21 -28.67
CA ILE A 134 14.96 0.12 -28.84
C ILE A 134 15.29 0.70 -30.20
N LYS A 135 16.54 0.55 -30.69
CA LYS A 135 16.92 0.96 -32.05
C LYS A 135 16.06 0.24 -33.11
N LEU A 136 15.84 -1.07 -32.96
CA LEU A 136 14.98 -1.84 -33.89
C LEU A 136 13.53 -1.36 -33.86
N TYR A 137 12.96 -1.10 -32.67
CA TYR A 137 11.61 -0.53 -32.57
C TYR A 137 11.53 0.84 -33.26
N ASN A 138 12.53 1.70 -33.06
CA ASN A 138 12.57 3.04 -33.66
C ASN A 138 12.86 3.03 -35.16
N GLN A 139 13.47 1.97 -35.72
CA GLN A 139 13.52 1.79 -37.18
C GLN A 139 12.14 1.52 -37.76
N LYS A 140 11.30 0.74 -37.05
CA LYS A 140 9.93 0.42 -37.47
C LYS A 140 8.93 1.54 -37.15
N TYR A 141 9.13 2.24 -36.03
CA TYR A 141 8.28 3.32 -35.53
C TYR A 141 9.14 4.54 -35.18
N PRO A 142 9.55 5.34 -36.17
CA PRO A 142 10.48 6.45 -35.97
C PRO A 142 10.07 7.40 -34.84
N GLY A 143 10.95 7.54 -33.85
CA GLY A 143 10.77 8.48 -32.72
C GLY A 143 9.78 8.04 -31.64
N LEU A 144 9.19 6.84 -31.74
CA LEU A 144 8.16 6.38 -30.82
C LEU A 144 8.73 6.07 -29.42
N LEU A 145 9.87 5.38 -29.34
CA LEU A 145 10.47 4.98 -28.07
C LEU A 145 11.57 5.95 -27.65
N LYS A 146 11.49 6.40 -26.39
CA LYS A 146 12.50 7.23 -25.73
C LYS A 146 13.02 6.50 -24.50
N MET A 147 14.33 6.52 -24.28
CA MET A 147 14.99 5.90 -23.13
C MET A 147 15.65 6.97 -22.26
N ILE A 148 15.28 7.03 -20.99
CA ILE A 148 15.91 7.89 -19.97
C ILE A 148 16.55 6.99 -18.92
N ARG A 149 17.82 7.24 -18.57
CA ARG A 149 18.55 6.48 -17.53
C ARG A 149 18.93 7.39 -16.39
N HIS A 150 18.65 6.98 -15.16
CA HIS A 150 19.19 7.64 -13.99
C HIS A 150 20.66 7.24 -13.77
N SER A 151 21.47 8.20 -13.31
CA SER A 151 22.86 7.98 -12.91
C SER A 151 23.01 7.42 -11.50
N GLU A 152 21.93 7.42 -10.73
CA GLU A 152 21.82 6.92 -9.36
C GLU A 152 20.40 6.39 -9.18
N ARG A 153 20.19 5.52 -8.18
CA ARG A 153 18.84 5.03 -7.88
C ARG A 153 18.01 6.12 -7.20
N ARG A 154 16.88 6.49 -7.80
CA ARG A 154 16.00 7.55 -7.28
C ARG A 154 14.68 7.03 -6.72
N GLY A 155 14.34 5.78 -6.99
CA GLY A 155 13.11 5.14 -6.52
C GLY A 155 11.92 5.39 -7.44
N LEU A 156 10.84 4.64 -7.17
CA LEU A 156 9.66 4.53 -8.03
C LEU A 156 9.00 5.89 -8.31
N ALA A 157 8.75 6.70 -7.27
CA ALA A 157 8.08 7.98 -7.41
C ALA A 157 8.86 8.95 -8.31
N GLN A 158 10.18 9.02 -8.14
CA GLN A 158 11.03 9.87 -8.96
C GLN A 158 11.19 9.36 -10.38
N ALA A 159 11.28 8.05 -10.60
CA ALA A 159 11.28 7.47 -11.94
C ALA A 159 9.98 7.80 -12.70
N ARG A 160 8.83 7.75 -12.03
CA ARG A 160 7.53 8.18 -12.59
C ARG A 160 7.54 9.68 -12.92
N ASN A 161 8.05 10.52 -12.03
CA ASN A 161 8.20 11.96 -12.27
C ASN A 161 9.11 12.27 -13.46
N THR A 162 10.23 11.57 -13.61
CA THR A 162 11.14 11.71 -14.76
C THR A 162 10.43 11.41 -16.07
N GLY A 163 9.69 10.29 -16.13
CA GLY A 163 8.93 9.92 -17.33
C GLY A 163 7.83 10.94 -17.65
N TRP A 164 7.11 11.40 -16.62
CA TRP A 164 6.07 12.43 -16.77
C TRP A 164 6.64 13.76 -17.28
N ALA A 165 7.76 14.21 -16.73
CA ALA A 165 8.39 15.47 -17.11
C ALA A 165 8.91 15.45 -18.56
N ALA A 166 9.32 14.28 -19.06
CA ALA A 166 9.76 14.09 -20.44
C ALA A 166 8.60 13.91 -21.44
N ALA A 167 7.38 13.67 -20.96
CA ALA A 167 6.22 13.44 -21.81
C ALA A 167 5.71 14.73 -22.47
N THR A 168 5.28 14.58 -23.72
CA THR A 168 4.73 15.61 -24.61
C THR A 168 3.31 15.30 -25.06
N ALA A 169 2.78 14.12 -24.74
CA ALA A 169 1.38 13.75 -24.97
C ALA A 169 0.41 14.54 -24.08
N ASP A 170 -0.87 14.54 -24.43
CA ASP A 170 -1.93 15.21 -23.65
C ASP A 170 -2.26 14.42 -22.38
N VAL A 171 -2.29 13.10 -22.50
CA VAL A 171 -2.53 12.14 -21.42
C VAL A 171 -1.29 11.27 -21.26
N VAL A 172 -0.90 11.02 -20.00
CA VAL A 172 0.13 10.05 -19.65
C VAL A 172 -0.50 8.82 -19.00
N ALA A 173 -0.11 7.62 -19.45
CA ALA A 173 -0.36 6.38 -18.74
C ALA A 173 0.96 5.91 -18.12
N ILE A 174 1.02 5.88 -16.79
CA ILE A 174 2.18 5.44 -16.02
C ILE A 174 1.94 3.97 -15.66
N LEU A 175 2.76 3.09 -16.24
CA LEU A 175 2.65 1.65 -16.11
C LEU A 175 3.95 1.04 -15.57
N ASP A 176 3.84 -0.13 -14.95
CA ASP A 176 5.00 -0.96 -14.65
C ASP A 176 5.54 -1.61 -15.94
N ALA A 177 6.82 -1.98 -15.97
CA ALA A 177 7.43 -2.62 -17.15
C ALA A 177 7.06 -4.09 -17.36
N HIS A 178 6.27 -4.68 -16.47
CA HIS A 178 5.86 -6.09 -16.47
C HIS A 178 4.34 -6.22 -16.61
N ILE A 179 3.83 -5.65 -17.69
CA ILE A 179 2.40 -5.59 -18.01
C ILE A 179 2.09 -6.13 -19.40
N GLU A 180 0.83 -6.43 -19.63
CA GLU A 180 0.22 -6.53 -20.95
C GLU A 180 -1.09 -5.75 -20.98
N VAL A 181 -1.24 -4.79 -21.89
CA VAL A 181 -2.51 -4.05 -22.03
C VAL A 181 -3.54 -4.84 -22.82
N ASN A 182 -4.84 -4.76 -22.53
CA ASN A 182 -5.86 -5.43 -23.34
C ASN A 182 -6.17 -4.67 -24.65
N VAL A 183 -6.84 -5.31 -25.60
CA VAL A 183 -7.42 -4.64 -26.77
C VAL A 183 -8.50 -3.66 -26.31
N GLY A 184 -8.44 -2.41 -26.80
CA GLY A 184 -9.40 -1.36 -26.47
C GLY A 184 -9.20 -0.73 -25.09
N TRP A 185 -8.01 -0.87 -24.50
CA TRP A 185 -7.72 -0.33 -23.17
C TRP A 185 -7.60 1.21 -23.13
N ALA A 186 -7.16 1.83 -24.23
CA ALA A 186 -6.76 3.24 -24.26
C ALA A 186 -7.96 4.18 -24.47
N GLU A 187 -8.90 3.81 -25.33
CA GLU A 187 -10.05 4.64 -25.70
C GLU A 187 -10.94 5.02 -24.50
N PRO A 188 -11.31 4.09 -23.57
CA PRO A 188 -12.06 4.45 -22.38
C PRO A 188 -11.32 5.45 -21.49
N ILE A 189 -10.00 5.28 -21.34
CA ILE A 189 -9.14 6.16 -20.54
C ILE A 189 -9.13 7.57 -21.15
N LEU A 190 -8.86 7.67 -22.44
CA LEU A 190 -8.71 8.95 -23.13
C LEU A 190 -10.03 9.70 -23.22
N ALA A 191 -11.14 9.00 -23.48
CA ALA A 191 -12.47 9.60 -23.48
C ALA A 191 -12.82 10.16 -22.10
N ARG A 192 -12.58 9.40 -21.02
CA ARG A 192 -12.93 9.85 -19.67
C ARG A 192 -12.13 11.08 -19.23
N ILE A 193 -10.84 11.11 -19.53
CA ILE A 193 -9.98 12.27 -19.21
C ILE A 193 -10.31 13.48 -20.10
N GLN A 194 -10.78 13.26 -21.34
CA GLN A 194 -11.25 14.34 -22.21
C GLN A 194 -12.52 15.01 -21.65
N GLU A 195 -13.43 14.23 -21.07
CA GLU A 195 -14.64 14.74 -20.41
C GLU A 195 -14.34 15.53 -19.14
N ASP A 196 -13.41 15.04 -18.30
CA ASP A 196 -13.01 15.68 -17.06
C ASP A 196 -11.49 15.56 -16.88
N ARG A 197 -10.75 16.64 -17.20
CA ARG A 197 -9.28 16.63 -17.10
C ARG A 197 -8.73 16.40 -15.68
N THR A 198 -9.59 16.53 -14.66
CA THR A 198 -9.22 16.43 -13.24
C THR A 198 -9.38 15.02 -12.67
N VAL A 199 -9.80 14.06 -13.51
CA VAL A 199 -9.87 12.64 -13.16
C VAL A 199 -8.52 11.95 -13.39
N ILE A 200 -8.10 11.17 -12.39
CA ILE A 200 -7.06 10.16 -12.56
C ILE A 200 -7.77 8.81 -12.67
N VAL A 201 -7.48 8.06 -13.73
CA VAL A 201 -8.14 6.79 -13.99
C VAL A 201 -7.20 5.62 -13.80
N SER A 202 -7.77 4.50 -13.36
CA SER A 202 -7.07 3.21 -13.27
C SER A 202 -7.84 2.17 -14.09
N PRO A 203 -7.15 1.33 -14.88
CA PRO A 203 -7.79 0.18 -15.51
C PRO A 203 -8.08 -0.90 -14.47
N VAL A 204 -8.88 -1.90 -14.84
CA VAL A 204 -8.98 -3.14 -14.06
C VAL A 204 -7.69 -3.96 -14.24
N PHE A 205 -7.13 -4.45 -13.15
CA PHE A 205 -5.93 -5.27 -13.18
C PHE A 205 -6.27 -6.74 -13.36
N ASP A 206 -5.79 -7.33 -14.44
CA ASP A 206 -5.73 -8.78 -14.56
C ASP A 206 -4.39 -9.29 -14.03
N LYS A 207 -4.33 -10.55 -13.61
CA LYS A 207 -3.09 -11.16 -13.12
C LYS A 207 -2.42 -12.00 -14.21
N ILE A 208 -1.12 -11.80 -14.39
CA ILE A 208 -0.25 -12.73 -15.11
C ILE A 208 0.51 -13.54 -14.06
N CYS A 209 0.28 -14.85 -14.00
CA CYS A 209 0.98 -15.74 -13.08
C CYS A 209 2.48 -15.77 -13.40
N PHE A 210 3.35 -15.51 -12.42
CA PHE A 210 4.79 -15.36 -12.67
C PHE A 210 5.48 -16.64 -13.16
N ASP A 211 4.92 -17.80 -12.83
CA ASP A 211 5.47 -19.13 -13.09
C ASP A 211 4.98 -19.72 -14.42
N THR A 212 3.68 -19.59 -14.71
CA THR A 212 3.04 -20.17 -15.90
C THR A 212 2.79 -19.15 -17.01
N LEU A 213 2.87 -17.85 -16.71
CA LEU A 213 2.45 -16.73 -17.56
C LEU A 213 0.97 -16.77 -17.96
N GLN A 214 0.15 -17.61 -17.32
CA GLN A 214 -1.28 -17.65 -17.58
C GLN A 214 -1.96 -16.36 -17.11
N LEU A 215 -2.97 -15.95 -17.86
CA LEU A 215 -3.78 -14.77 -17.56
C LEU A 215 -4.99 -15.17 -16.72
N GLU A 216 -5.06 -14.66 -15.50
CA GLU A 216 -6.21 -14.76 -14.60
C GLU A 216 -6.97 -13.44 -14.60
N LYS A 217 -8.26 -13.49 -14.97
CA LYS A 217 -9.09 -12.28 -15.01
C LYS A 217 -9.63 -11.96 -13.63
N TYR A 218 -9.41 -10.74 -13.15
CA TYR A 218 -9.96 -10.32 -11.86
C TYR A 218 -11.31 -9.61 -12.02
N GLY A 219 -12.13 -9.69 -10.98
CA GLY A 219 -13.36 -8.92 -10.86
C GLY A 219 -13.09 -7.43 -10.78
N LEU A 220 -14.10 -6.63 -11.11
CA LEU A 220 -14.06 -5.20 -10.83
C LEU A 220 -14.14 -5.00 -9.31
N ALA A 221 -13.23 -4.19 -8.77
CA ALA A 221 -13.19 -3.84 -7.36
C ALA A 221 -12.75 -2.39 -7.23
N VAL A 222 -13.02 -1.80 -6.08
CA VAL A 222 -12.52 -0.46 -5.72
C VAL A 222 -11.15 -0.58 -5.08
N HIS A 223 -10.32 0.45 -5.16
CA HIS A 223 -9.03 0.44 -4.47
C HIS A 223 -9.14 1.16 -3.13
N GLY A 224 -8.74 0.47 -2.08
CA GLY A 224 -8.64 1.00 -0.72
C GLY A 224 -7.22 0.86 -0.18
N PHE A 225 -7.05 1.23 1.08
CA PHE A 225 -5.85 0.98 1.87
C PHE A 225 -6.18 0.84 3.37
N ASN A 226 -5.27 0.22 4.13
CA ASN A 226 -5.34 0.12 5.61
C ASN A 226 -4.51 1.23 6.28
N TRP A 227 -4.46 1.27 7.62
CA TRP A 227 -3.72 2.31 8.36
C TRP A 227 -2.19 2.22 8.26
N GLU A 228 -1.63 1.09 7.82
CA GLU A 228 -0.21 0.99 7.43
C GLU A 228 0.06 1.55 6.03
N LEU A 229 -1.01 1.97 5.32
CA LEU A 229 -1.04 2.44 3.94
C LEU A 229 -0.78 1.34 2.91
N TRP A 230 -1.04 0.08 3.27
CA TRP A 230 -1.07 -1.03 2.32
C TRP A 230 -2.35 -1.00 1.50
N CYS A 231 -2.20 -1.10 0.19
CA CYS A 231 -3.33 -1.10 -0.72
C CYS A 231 -4.01 -2.46 -0.80
N ARG A 232 -5.31 -2.41 -1.10
CA ARG A 232 -6.17 -3.58 -1.20
C ARG A 232 -7.32 -3.34 -2.16
N TYR A 233 -8.05 -4.40 -2.42
CA TYR A 233 -9.31 -4.37 -3.15
C TYR A 233 -10.48 -4.32 -2.16
N ASP A 234 -11.34 -3.33 -2.31
CA ASP A 234 -12.59 -3.20 -1.57
C ASP A 234 -13.79 -3.53 -2.45
N ALA A 235 -14.91 -3.86 -1.80
CA ALA A 235 -16.17 -4.14 -2.47
C ALA A 235 -16.75 -2.89 -3.16
N LEU A 236 -17.45 -3.11 -4.27
CA LEU A 236 -18.07 -2.05 -5.05
C LEU A 236 -19.10 -1.27 -4.22
N PRO A 237 -19.19 0.07 -4.35
CA PRO A 237 -20.18 0.85 -3.64
C PRO A 237 -21.59 0.46 -4.08
N GLN A 238 -22.53 0.33 -3.14
CA GLN A 238 -23.92 -0.01 -3.43
C GLN A 238 -24.52 0.93 -4.48
N ALA A 239 -24.25 2.24 -4.36
CA ALA A 239 -24.71 3.24 -5.32
C ALA A 239 -24.24 3.00 -6.76
N TRP A 240 -23.10 2.33 -6.98
CA TRP A 240 -22.66 1.94 -8.33
C TRP A 240 -23.39 0.67 -8.80
N ILE A 241 -23.59 -0.31 -7.91
CA ILE A 241 -24.35 -1.53 -8.20
C ILE A 241 -25.77 -1.19 -8.63
N ASP A 242 -26.40 -0.25 -7.93
CA ASP A 242 -27.77 0.21 -8.19
C ASP A 242 -27.93 0.92 -9.56
N LEU A 243 -26.84 1.39 -10.19
CA LEU A 243 -26.89 1.94 -11.55
C LEU A 243 -27.22 0.88 -12.60
N ASN A 244 -26.93 -0.39 -12.31
CA ASN A 244 -27.07 -1.51 -13.25
C ASN A 244 -26.38 -1.29 -14.62
N ASP A 245 -25.33 -0.46 -14.64
CA ASP A 245 -24.46 -0.25 -15.80
C ASP A 245 -23.05 -0.75 -15.48
N VAL A 246 -22.75 -1.98 -15.91
CA VAL A 246 -21.45 -2.64 -15.70
C VAL A 246 -20.28 -1.98 -16.42
N THR A 247 -20.55 -0.95 -17.23
CA THR A 247 -19.54 -0.19 -17.98
C THR A 247 -19.27 1.20 -17.42
N ALA A 248 -20.06 1.64 -16.42
CA ALA A 248 -19.90 2.94 -15.80
C ALA A 248 -18.58 3.02 -14.99
N PRO A 249 -17.86 4.15 -15.03
CA PRO A 249 -16.72 4.39 -14.14
C PRO A 249 -17.10 4.21 -12.67
N VAL A 250 -16.23 3.58 -11.88
CA VAL A 250 -16.41 3.42 -10.43
C VAL A 250 -15.55 4.45 -9.71
N LYS A 251 -16.12 5.29 -8.85
CA LYS A 251 -15.32 6.16 -7.98
C LYS A 251 -14.52 5.30 -7.00
N SER A 252 -13.23 5.64 -6.84
CA SER A 252 -12.33 4.87 -6.00
C SER A 252 -11.66 5.73 -4.93
N PRO A 253 -11.64 5.30 -3.66
CA PRO A 253 -10.93 6.00 -2.59
C PRO A 253 -9.44 6.19 -2.88
N SER A 254 -8.84 5.14 -3.45
CA SER A 254 -7.42 5.06 -3.73
C SER A 254 -7.14 4.72 -5.19
N ILE A 255 -5.86 4.74 -5.55
CA ILE A 255 -5.31 4.18 -6.78
C ILE A 255 -4.18 3.21 -6.44
N MET A 256 -3.95 2.23 -7.29
CA MET A 256 -2.76 1.37 -7.19
C MET A 256 -1.62 1.93 -8.04
N GLY A 257 -0.67 1.08 -8.46
CA GLY A 257 0.54 1.53 -9.17
C GLY A 257 0.31 1.97 -10.62
N ILE A 258 -0.70 1.42 -11.31
CA ILE A 258 -0.98 1.72 -12.71
C ILE A 258 -2.10 2.77 -12.82
N MET A 259 -1.82 3.85 -13.55
CA MET A 259 -2.74 4.97 -13.69
C MET A 259 -2.58 5.73 -15.00
N ALA A 260 -3.62 6.48 -15.38
CA ALA A 260 -3.54 7.47 -16.42
C ALA A 260 -4.15 8.80 -15.97
N ALA A 261 -3.57 9.92 -16.42
CA ALA A 261 -4.01 11.26 -16.06
C ALA A 261 -3.71 12.25 -17.18
N ASN A 262 -4.45 13.36 -17.22
CA ASN A 262 -4.04 14.51 -18.01
C ASN A 262 -2.65 14.98 -17.55
N ARG A 263 -1.72 15.12 -18.49
CA ARG A 263 -0.31 15.41 -18.17
C ARG A 263 -0.15 16.74 -17.43
N LEU A 264 -0.86 17.77 -17.86
CA LEU A 264 -0.76 19.10 -17.26
C LEU A 264 -1.39 19.12 -15.88
N PHE A 265 -2.58 18.53 -15.73
CA PHE A 265 -3.25 18.40 -14.43
C PHE A 265 -2.36 17.69 -13.40
N LEU A 266 -1.73 16.56 -13.78
CA LEU A 266 -0.80 15.85 -12.88
C LEU A 266 0.34 16.76 -12.40
N GLY A 267 0.84 17.66 -13.24
CA GLY A 267 1.81 18.69 -12.87
C GLY A 267 1.26 19.80 -11.99
N GLU A 268 0.06 20.29 -12.28
CA GLU A 268 -0.63 21.33 -11.50
C GLU A 268 -0.82 20.90 -10.04
N ILE A 269 -1.14 19.62 -9.82
CA ILE A 269 -1.26 19.04 -8.47
C ILE A 269 0.08 18.56 -7.91
N GLY A 270 1.22 18.85 -8.53
CA GLY A 270 2.56 18.56 -8.00
C GLY A 270 3.08 17.14 -8.21
N ALA A 271 2.70 16.47 -9.30
CA ALA A 271 3.19 15.15 -9.73
C ALA A 271 3.16 14.10 -8.60
N LEU A 272 4.17 13.23 -8.43
CA LEU A 272 4.33 12.38 -7.25
C LEU A 272 5.31 13.02 -6.25
N ASP A 273 5.22 12.66 -4.97
CA ASP A 273 6.18 13.13 -3.95
C ASP A 273 7.59 12.59 -4.22
N GLY A 274 8.46 13.45 -4.76
CA GLY A 274 9.85 13.11 -5.06
C GLY A 274 10.73 12.86 -3.83
N GLY A 275 10.25 13.14 -2.62
CA GLY A 275 10.94 12.81 -1.37
C GLY A 275 10.68 11.39 -0.86
N MET A 276 9.85 10.61 -1.55
CA MET A 276 9.63 9.19 -1.26
C MET A 276 10.77 8.34 -1.79
N LEU A 277 11.22 7.39 -0.96
CA LEU A 277 12.36 6.54 -1.26
C LEU A 277 11.91 5.15 -1.71
N VAL A 278 12.63 4.59 -2.68
CA VAL A 278 12.51 3.20 -3.14
C VAL A 278 11.11 2.82 -3.64
N TYR A 279 10.18 2.48 -2.75
CA TYR A 279 8.86 1.94 -3.05
C TYR A 279 7.88 2.14 -1.88
N GLY A 280 6.61 2.39 -2.20
CA GLY A 280 5.48 2.29 -1.29
C GLY A 280 4.99 3.62 -0.73
N GLY A 281 3.68 3.72 -0.57
CA GLY A 281 2.96 4.90 -0.08
C GLY A 281 2.66 5.96 -1.14
N GLU A 282 3.33 5.94 -2.30
CA GLU A 282 3.21 7.01 -3.31
C GLU A 282 1.84 7.06 -3.98
N ASN A 283 1.21 5.90 -4.10
CA ASN A 283 -0.12 5.76 -4.66
C ASN A 283 -1.20 6.21 -3.66
N VAL A 284 -1.03 5.91 -2.36
CA VAL A 284 -1.91 6.43 -1.30
C VAL A 284 -1.74 7.95 -1.18
N GLU A 285 -0.51 8.46 -1.18
CA GLU A 285 -0.23 9.91 -1.16
C GLU A 285 -0.93 10.65 -2.30
N LEU A 286 -0.77 10.15 -3.53
CA LEU A 286 -1.43 10.72 -4.69
C LEU A 286 -2.95 10.66 -4.53
N SER A 287 -3.47 9.56 -3.98
CA SER A 287 -4.91 9.39 -3.81
C SER A 287 -5.53 10.41 -2.86
N LEU A 288 -4.90 10.57 -1.69
CA LEU A 288 -5.31 11.55 -0.69
C LEU A 288 -5.26 12.96 -1.26
N ARG A 289 -4.19 13.28 -1.98
CA ARG A 289 -4.02 14.59 -2.61
C ARG A 289 -5.07 14.86 -3.67
N VAL A 290 -5.30 13.94 -4.60
CA VAL A 290 -6.27 14.12 -5.69
C VAL A 290 -7.65 14.43 -5.13
N TRP A 291 -8.14 13.62 -4.19
CA TRP A 291 -9.46 13.82 -3.59
C TRP A 291 -9.55 15.09 -2.74
N GLN A 292 -8.58 15.34 -1.87
CA GLN A 292 -8.62 16.51 -1.00
C GLN A 292 -8.46 17.81 -1.80
N CYS A 293 -7.73 17.80 -2.92
CA CYS A 293 -7.45 18.99 -3.73
C CYS A 293 -8.39 19.16 -4.95
N GLY A 294 -9.53 18.47 -4.97
CA GLY A 294 -10.63 18.73 -5.91
C GLY A 294 -10.62 17.91 -7.20
N GLY A 295 -9.72 16.94 -7.35
CA GLY A 295 -9.77 15.93 -8.41
C GLY A 295 -10.61 14.71 -8.01
N LYS A 296 -10.59 13.68 -8.87
CA LYS A 296 -11.32 12.42 -8.67
C LYS A 296 -10.47 11.24 -9.09
N ILE A 297 -10.72 10.09 -8.49
CA ILE A 297 -10.12 8.82 -8.90
C ILE A 297 -11.23 7.88 -9.33
N GLU A 298 -11.07 7.28 -10.51
CA GLU A 298 -12.05 6.37 -11.07
C GLU A 298 -11.39 5.10 -11.64
N ILE A 299 -12.04 3.96 -11.47
CA ILE A 299 -11.67 2.69 -12.11
C ILE A 299 -12.59 2.49 -13.31
N LEU A 300 -12.00 2.17 -14.46
CA LEU A 300 -12.74 2.01 -15.72
C LEU A 300 -12.91 0.53 -16.05
N PRO A 301 -14.12 -0.06 -15.94
CA PRO A 301 -14.35 -1.48 -16.20
C PRO A 301 -13.97 -1.91 -17.62
N CYS A 302 -14.09 -0.99 -18.58
CA CYS A 302 -13.79 -1.21 -19.99
C CYS A 302 -12.31 -1.11 -20.35
N SER A 303 -11.45 -0.62 -19.44
CA SER A 303 -10.01 -0.62 -19.63
C SER A 303 -9.39 -1.70 -18.76
N ARG A 304 -8.59 -2.59 -19.35
CA ARG A 304 -7.94 -3.69 -18.62
C ARG A 304 -6.47 -3.77 -18.95
N VAL A 305 -5.66 -3.98 -17.93
CA VAL A 305 -4.22 -4.19 -18.05
C VAL A 305 -3.85 -5.35 -17.16
N ALA A 306 -3.20 -6.37 -17.73
CA ALA A 306 -2.68 -7.46 -16.94
C ALA A 306 -1.31 -7.09 -16.37
N HIS A 307 -1.08 -7.43 -15.11
CA HIS A 307 0.15 -7.18 -14.38
C HIS A 307 0.76 -8.51 -13.93
N LEU A 308 2.08 -8.65 -14.09
CA LEU A 308 2.80 -9.83 -13.62
C LEU A 308 3.00 -9.77 -12.10
N GLU A 309 2.25 -10.61 -11.41
CA GLU A 309 2.30 -10.69 -9.94
C GLU A 309 3.56 -11.43 -9.52
N ARG A 310 4.51 -10.70 -8.95
CA ARG A 310 5.77 -11.27 -8.49
C ARG A 310 5.58 -12.04 -7.18
N TYR A 311 6.30 -13.16 -7.05
CA TYR A 311 6.42 -13.87 -5.77
C TYR A 311 7.10 -13.02 -4.68
N HIS A 312 8.10 -12.22 -5.06
CA HIS A 312 8.84 -11.33 -4.16
C HIS A 312 9.15 -9.99 -4.83
N LYS A 313 9.20 -8.90 -4.04
CA LYS A 313 9.52 -7.54 -4.50
C LYS A 313 11.03 -7.27 -4.39
N PRO A 314 11.80 -7.28 -5.50
CA PRO A 314 13.27 -7.30 -5.45
C PRO A 314 13.89 -5.90 -5.28
N TYR A 315 13.22 -4.99 -4.57
CA TYR A 315 13.64 -3.59 -4.52
C TYR A 315 14.64 -3.32 -3.40
N ALA A 316 14.59 -4.05 -2.29
CA ALA A 316 15.56 -3.96 -1.19
C ALA A 316 15.47 -5.24 -0.36
N MET A 317 16.53 -5.58 0.38
CA MET A 317 16.48 -6.70 1.33
C MET A 317 15.50 -6.43 2.47
N ASP A 318 15.48 -5.19 2.97
CA ASP A 318 14.52 -4.72 3.95
C ASP A 318 13.76 -3.50 3.40
N LEU A 319 12.47 -3.69 3.14
CA LEU A 319 11.58 -2.63 2.71
C LEU A 319 10.95 -1.87 3.88
N SER A 320 10.97 -2.43 5.10
CA SER A 320 10.22 -1.89 6.24
C SER A 320 10.64 -0.45 6.58
N ILE A 321 11.94 -0.15 6.52
CA ILE A 321 12.48 1.19 6.79
C ILE A 321 11.94 2.21 5.79
N PHE A 322 11.94 1.88 4.49
CA PHE A 322 11.44 2.77 3.45
C PHE A 322 9.93 2.94 3.52
N LEU A 323 9.20 1.87 3.82
CA LEU A 323 7.74 1.87 3.95
C LEU A 323 7.30 2.72 5.15
N LYS A 324 7.86 2.49 6.34
CA LYS A 324 7.62 3.31 7.54
C LYS A 324 7.91 4.78 7.25
N ARG A 325 9.08 5.07 6.67
CA ARG A 325 9.49 6.43 6.32
C ARG A 325 8.49 7.12 5.36
N ASN A 326 8.14 6.46 4.25
CA ASN A 326 7.21 7.03 3.28
C ASN A 326 5.81 7.18 3.88
N ALA A 327 5.36 6.23 4.70
CA ALA A 327 4.07 6.32 5.39
C ALA A 327 4.01 7.52 6.34
N LEU A 328 5.08 7.81 7.08
CA LEU A 328 5.17 9.01 7.92
C LEU A 328 5.09 10.29 7.09
N ARG A 329 5.71 10.35 5.91
CA ARG A 329 5.54 11.51 5.00
C ARG A 329 4.06 11.70 4.64
N VAL A 330 3.37 10.64 4.25
CA VAL A 330 1.94 10.72 3.91
C VAL A 330 1.13 11.22 5.11
N ALA A 331 1.36 10.63 6.27
CA ALA A 331 0.65 10.94 7.50
C ALA A 331 0.82 12.42 7.90
N GLU A 332 2.06 12.91 7.92
CA GLU A 332 2.39 14.28 8.30
C GLU A 332 1.90 15.33 7.31
N ILE A 333 1.80 15.00 6.02
CA ILE A 333 1.35 15.96 5.00
C ILE A 333 -0.18 15.97 4.87
N TRP A 334 -0.82 14.80 4.89
CA TRP A 334 -2.18 14.62 4.36
C TRP A 334 -3.22 14.11 5.34
N MET A 335 -2.84 13.65 6.54
CA MET A 335 -3.75 12.93 7.45
C MET A 335 -4.12 13.70 8.72
N ASP A 336 -3.67 14.95 8.86
CA ASP A 336 -4.04 15.86 9.96
C ASP A 336 -3.90 15.20 11.34
N GLU A 337 -4.89 15.34 12.23
CA GLU A 337 -4.92 14.70 13.55
C GLU A 337 -4.94 13.16 13.50
N TYR A 338 -5.42 12.58 12.38
CA TYR A 338 -5.51 11.14 12.19
C TYR A 338 -4.19 10.48 11.84
N LYS A 339 -3.11 11.27 11.66
CA LYS A 339 -1.75 10.74 11.46
C LYS A 339 -1.35 9.75 12.55
N GLN A 340 -1.87 9.91 13.78
CA GLN A 340 -1.63 9.01 14.90
C GLN A 340 -1.96 7.55 14.54
N MET A 341 -3.00 7.31 13.74
CA MET A 341 -3.36 5.95 13.31
C MET A 341 -2.25 5.24 12.52
N VAL A 342 -1.49 5.99 11.70
CA VAL A 342 -0.34 5.43 10.97
C VAL A 342 0.80 5.07 11.93
N TYR A 343 1.04 5.92 12.93
CA TYR A 343 2.02 5.66 13.97
C TYR A 343 1.65 4.42 14.78
N LEU A 344 0.39 4.31 15.20
CA LEU A 344 -0.15 3.14 15.91
C LEU A 344 0.00 1.87 15.07
N ALA A 345 -0.43 1.92 13.81
CA ALA A 345 -0.39 0.77 12.90
C ALA A 345 1.04 0.23 12.70
N TRP A 346 2.01 1.13 12.52
CA TRP A 346 3.43 0.77 12.41
C TRP A 346 4.13 0.56 13.76
N ASN A 347 3.42 0.71 14.87
CA ASN A 347 3.94 0.65 16.24
C ASN A 347 5.13 1.63 16.48
N ILE A 348 5.04 2.83 15.90
CA ILE A 348 6.05 3.90 15.99
C ILE A 348 5.67 4.84 17.16
N PRO A 349 6.61 5.24 18.05
CA PRO A 349 6.32 6.19 19.13
C PRO A 349 5.81 7.54 18.61
N LEU A 350 4.73 8.05 19.20
CA LEU A 350 4.05 9.28 18.74
C LEU A 350 4.88 10.55 18.97
N GLN A 351 5.56 10.66 20.12
CA GLN A 351 6.29 11.87 20.49
C GLN A 351 7.65 11.97 19.79
N ASN A 352 8.29 10.82 19.51
CA ASN A 352 9.54 10.76 18.77
C ASN A 352 9.60 9.48 17.94
N SER A 353 9.34 9.60 16.63
CA SER A 353 9.36 8.43 15.74
C SER A 353 10.73 7.77 15.63
N GLY A 354 11.81 8.51 15.88
CA GLY A 354 13.18 8.09 15.57
C GLY A 354 13.46 7.91 14.07
N ILE A 355 12.52 8.28 13.19
CA ILE A 355 12.59 8.07 11.74
C ILE A 355 12.66 9.44 11.05
N ASP A 356 13.77 9.68 10.35
CA ASP A 356 13.91 10.84 9.47
C ASP A 356 13.14 10.63 8.15
N TYR A 357 11.95 11.21 8.09
CA TYR A 357 11.12 11.22 6.89
C TYR A 357 11.45 12.35 5.91
N GLY A 358 12.51 13.13 6.16
CA GLY A 358 13.02 14.21 5.32
C GLY A 358 12.11 15.44 5.25
N ASP A 359 12.55 16.46 4.50
CA ASP A 359 11.76 17.69 4.36
C ASP A 359 10.44 17.46 3.60
N ILE A 360 9.37 18.01 4.15
CA ILE A 360 8.00 17.98 3.62
C ILE A 360 7.42 19.39 3.38
N SER A 361 8.22 20.44 3.60
CA SER A 361 7.81 21.84 3.52
C SER A 361 7.13 22.19 2.18
N SER A 362 7.70 21.72 1.07
CA SER A 362 7.17 21.95 -0.28
C SER A 362 5.80 21.29 -0.49
N ARG A 363 5.58 20.10 0.08
CA ARG A 363 4.30 19.36 -0.02
C ARG A 363 3.23 20.03 0.85
N ILE A 364 3.59 20.50 2.04
CA ILE A 364 2.70 21.29 2.91
C ILE A 364 2.31 22.61 2.21
N ALA A 365 3.28 23.31 1.62
CA ALA A 365 3.03 24.55 0.88
C ALA A 365 2.10 24.31 -0.32
N LEU A 366 2.30 23.21 -1.05
CA LEU A 366 1.41 22.80 -2.14
C LEU A 366 -0.02 22.55 -1.65
N ARG A 367 -0.20 21.78 -0.55
CA ARG A 367 -1.52 21.51 0.05
C ARG A 367 -2.25 22.80 0.41
N LYS A 368 -1.55 23.77 1.00
CA LYS A 368 -2.09 25.11 1.31
C LYS A 368 -2.44 25.89 0.04
N LYS A 369 -1.55 25.92 -0.95
CA LYS A 369 -1.75 26.63 -2.23
C LYS A 369 -2.99 26.15 -2.97
N LEU A 370 -3.21 24.83 -3.01
CA LEU A 370 -4.36 24.21 -3.67
C LEU A 370 -5.65 24.26 -2.84
N LYS A 371 -5.60 24.79 -1.60
CA LYS A 371 -6.75 24.88 -0.68
C LYS A 371 -7.43 23.52 -0.47
N CYS A 372 -6.62 22.49 -0.28
CA CYS A 372 -7.12 21.13 -0.14
C CYS A 372 -7.96 20.97 1.13
N LYS A 373 -8.97 20.10 1.05
CA LYS A 373 -9.85 19.73 2.15
C LYS A 373 -9.08 18.97 3.25
N PRO A 374 -9.59 18.96 4.50
CA PRO A 374 -9.00 18.18 5.58
C PRO A 374 -9.24 16.67 5.40
N PHE A 375 -8.45 15.85 6.09
CA PHE A 375 -8.55 14.40 6.02
C PHE A 375 -9.86 13.86 6.61
N ASP A 376 -10.43 14.52 7.62
CA ASP A 376 -11.78 14.22 8.12
C ASP A 376 -12.84 14.26 7.00
N TRP A 377 -12.73 15.23 6.09
CA TRP A 377 -13.62 15.29 4.92
C TRP A 377 -13.40 14.09 4.00
N TYR A 378 -12.15 13.67 3.78
CA TYR A 378 -11.84 12.50 2.97
C TYR A 378 -12.45 11.23 3.56
N LEU A 379 -12.29 10.99 4.87
CA LEU A 379 -12.89 9.83 5.54
C LEU A 379 -14.43 9.84 5.42
N LYS A 380 -15.08 10.98 5.61
CA LYS A 380 -16.54 11.08 5.56
C LYS A 380 -17.14 10.98 4.15
N ASN A 381 -16.44 11.50 3.14
CA ASN A 381 -17.02 11.70 1.80
C ASN A 381 -16.44 10.78 0.73
N VAL A 382 -15.25 10.24 0.96
CA VAL A 382 -14.52 9.45 -0.04
C VAL A 382 -14.28 8.03 0.45
N TYR A 383 -13.77 7.86 1.68
CA TYR A 383 -13.41 6.54 2.20
C TYR A 383 -14.00 6.21 3.58
N PRO A 384 -15.34 6.10 3.70
CA PRO A 384 -16.01 5.88 4.98
C PRO A 384 -15.75 4.49 5.60
N LEU A 385 -15.19 3.56 4.82
CA LEU A 385 -14.77 2.23 5.28
C LEU A 385 -13.51 2.29 6.16
N LEU A 386 -12.61 3.24 5.93
CA LEU A 386 -11.43 3.46 6.78
C LEU A 386 -11.87 4.20 8.06
N LYS A 387 -11.79 3.56 9.23
CA LYS A 387 -12.33 4.09 10.49
C LYS A 387 -11.23 4.36 11.50
N PRO A 388 -11.04 5.61 11.95
CA PRO A 388 -10.03 5.90 12.96
C PRO A 388 -10.51 5.44 14.33
N THR A 389 -9.59 4.89 15.13
CA THR A 389 -9.82 4.47 16.51
C THR A 389 -9.10 5.42 17.45
N LEU A 390 -9.83 6.41 17.98
CA LEU A 390 -9.25 7.51 18.77
C LEU A 390 -9.27 7.25 20.29
N ASN A 391 -9.78 6.10 20.73
CA ASN A 391 -9.86 5.70 22.14
C ASN A 391 -8.73 4.76 22.57
N ILE A 392 -7.67 4.63 21.79
CA ILE A 392 -6.47 3.89 22.17
C ILE A 392 -5.66 4.75 23.14
N VAL A 393 -5.47 4.25 24.36
CA VAL A 393 -4.72 4.96 25.43
C VAL A 393 -3.34 4.37 25.67
N GLY A 394 -3.08 3.17 25.14
CA GLY A 394 -1.77 2.55 25.15
C GLY A 394 -1.59 1.60 23.97
N TYR A 395 -0.37 1.53 23.44
CA TYR A 395 -0.04 0.59 22.36
C TYR A 395 1.42 0.18 22.45
N GLY A 396 1.77 -0.96 21.85
CA GLY A 396 3.14 -1.44 21.89
C GLY A 396 3.21 -2.94 21.75
N ARG A 397 4.14 -3.55 22.50
CA ARG A 397 4.26 -5.00 22.63
C ARG A 397 4.35 -5.37 24.10
N VAL A 398 3.69 -6.46 24.48
CA VAL A 398 3.83 -7.04 25.82
C VAL A 398 5.02 -7.98 25.79
N ARG A 399 6.09 -7.58 26.47
CA ARG A 399 7.38 -8.24 26.42
C ARG A 399 7.77 -8.75 27.80
N ALA A 400 8.44 -9.90 27.78
CA ALA A 400 9.25 -10.40 28.88
C ALA A 400 10.63 -10.84 28.34
N ASN A 401 11.02 -12.11 28.57
CA ASN A 401 12.09 -12.76 27.80
C ASN A 401 11.60 -13.20 26.40
N VAL A 402 10.27 -13.30 26.25
CA VAL A 402 9.50 -13.62 25.05
C VAL A 402 8.34 -12.62 24.96
N CYS A 403 7.77 -12.44 23.79
CA CYS A 403 6.66 -11.51 23.56
C CYS A 403 5.35 -12.26 23.44
N LEU A 404 4.27 -11.62 23.89
CA LEU A 404 2.91 -12.09 23.64
C LEU A 404 2.60 -11.88 22.15
N ASP A 405 2.10 -12.93 21.51
CA ASP A 405 1.84 -12.99 20.08
C ASP A 405 0.45 -13.58 19.82
N GLN A 406 -0.23 -13.06 18.80
CA GLN A 406 -1.57 -13.55 18.42
C GLN A 406 -1.59 -15.04 18.06
N GLY A 407 -0.45 -15.60 17.67
CA GLY A 407 -0.31 -16.98 17.23
C GLY A 407 -0.84 -17.23 15.81
N PRO A 408 -0.88 -18.49 15.37
CA PRO A 408 -1.33 -18.85 14.04
C PRO A 408 -2.83 -18.58 13.86
N VAL A 409 -3.20 -18.17 12.64
CA VAL A 409 -4.60 -18.03 12.20
C VAL A 409 -4.84 -19.02 11.04
N PRO A 410 -5.85 -19.91 11.10
CA PRO A 410 -6.91 -20.00 12.10
C PRO A 410 -6.43 -20.54 13.46
N GLY A 411 -6.91 -19.93 14.55
CA GLY A 411 -6.52 -20.25 15.93
C GLY A 411 -6.87 -19.12 16.89
N ASN A 412 -7.24 -19.48 18.13
CA ASN A 412 -7.74 -18.53 19.15
C ASN A 412 -6.91 -18.53 20.44
N THR A 413 -5.76 -19.17 20.45
CA THR A 413 -4.88 -19.19 21.62
C THR A 413 -3.67 -18.29 21.35
N PRO A 414 -3.54 -17.14 22.05
CA PRO A 414 -2.31 -16.36 21.99
C PRO A 414 -1.14 -17.19 22.53
N ILE A 415 0.05 -16.94 21.99
CA ILE A 415 1.27 -17.68 22.32
C ILE A 415 2.35 -16.75 22.86
N MET A 416 3.31 -17.32 23.57
CA MET A 416 4.57 -16.64 23.86
C MET A 416 5.58 -17.01 22.76
N HIS A 417 6.12 -16.01 22.09
CA HIS A 417 7.00 -16.19 20.93
C HIS A 417 8.26 -15.32 21.06
N PRO A 418 9.39 -15.65 20.41
CA PRO A 418 10.50 -14.72 20.25
C PRO A 418 10.03 -13.34 19.78
N CYS A 419 10.50 -12.29 20.47
CA CYS A 419 10.10 -10.92 20.18
C CYS A 419 10.53 -10.51 18.76
N HIS A 420 9.61 -9.92 18.02
CA HIS A 420 9.84 -9.42 16.66
C HIS A 420 8.96 -8.21 16.34
N GLU A 421 9.32 -7.49 15.28
CA GLU A 421 8.64 -6.26 14.90
C GLU A 421 7.35 -6.48 14.08
N PHE A 422 7.00 -7.72 13.77
CA PHE A 422 5.78 -8.00 13.02
C PHE A 422 4.54 -7.71 13.85
N SER A 423 3.47 -7.35 13.15
CA SER A 423 2.18 -6.98 13.71
C SER A 423 1.46 -8.03 14.57
N PRO A 424 1.71 -9.36 14.47
CA PRO A 424 1.14 -10.33 15.42
C PRO A 424 1.42 -10.04 16.89
N GLN A 425 2.47 -9.27 17.21
CA GLN A 425 2.82 -8.88 18.59
C GLN A 425 2.34 -7.49 18.98
N ASN A 426 1.72 -6.75 18.05
CA ASN A 426 1.20 -5.43 18.35
C ASN A 426 -0.04 -5.56 19.24
N ILE A 427 -0.09 -4.71 20.25
CA ILE A 427 -1.20 -4.65 21.21
C ILE A 427 -1.69 -3.21 21.29
N TYR A 428 -3.01 -3.05 21.39
CA TYR A 428 -3.68 -1.76 21.58
C TYR A 428 -4.64 -1.89 22.76
N TYR A 429 -4.48 -1.00 23.74
CA TYR A 429 -5.31 -0.92 24.92
C TYR A 429 -6.30 0.24 24.77
N HIS A 430 -7.58 -0.11 24.82
CA HIS A 430 -8.66 0.85 24.65
C HIS A 430 -9.06 1.48 25.99
N GLN A 431 -9.56 2.71 25.94
CA GLN A 431 -10.05 3.44 27.12
C GLN A 431 -11.17 2.69 27.87
N THR A 432 -11.91 1.83 27.18
CA THR A 432 -12.98 0.96 27.69
C THR A 432 -12.48 -0.34 28.31
N GLY A 433 -11.16 -0.58 28.33
CA GLY A 433 -10.50 -1.69 29.01
C GLY A 433 -10.19 -2.91 28.14
N GLU A 434 -10.52 -2.90 26.85
CA GLU A 434 -10.25 -4.02 25.95
C GLU A 434 -8.79 -4.02 25.47
N PHE A 435 -8.21 -5.22 25.33
CA PHE A 435 -6.91 -5.45 24.72
C PHE A 435 -7.05 -6.06 23.34
N TYR A 436 -6.71 -5.28 22.32
CA TYR A 436 -6.73 -5.70 20.92
C TYR A 436 -5.33 -6.23 20.57
N MET A 437 -5.25 -7.34 19.85
CA MET A 437 -3.98 -7.97 19.49
C MET A 437 -3.89 -8.24 17.98
N GLY A 438 -2.73 -7.92 17.40
CA GLY A 438 -2.43 -8.14 15.99
C GLY A 438 -2.41 -6.85 15.17
N ASN A 439 -2.78 -6.96 13.89
CA ASN A 439 -2.91 -5.81 13.00
C ASN A 439 -3.96 -4.81 13.52
N LEU A 440 -3.68 -3.51 13.40
CA LEU A 440 -4.70 -2.48 13.59
C LEU A 440 -5.62 -2.46 12.37
N ILE A 441 -6.78 -3.12 12.45
CA ILE A 441 -7.74 -3.17 11.34
C ILE A 441 -8.43 -1.82 11.24
N ALA A 442 -9.20 -1.45 12.28
CA ALA A 442 -9.85 -0.15 12.39
C ALA A 442 -10.62 0.23 11.10
N GLU A 443 -11.62 -0.59 10.77
CA GLU A 443 -12.45 -0.48 9.57
C GLU A 443 -13.94 -0.62 9.90
N ALA A 444 -14.79 -0.11 9.00
CA ALA A 444 -16.22 -0.31 9.13
C ALA A 444 -16.57 -1.79 8.91
N ASN A 445 -17.40 -2.35 9.79
CA ASN A 445 -17.84 -3.75 9.75
C ASN A 445 -16.72 -4.79 9.94
N SER A 446 -15.52 -4.38 10.37
CA SER A 446 -14.53 -5.32 10.90
C SER A 446 -14.75 -5.53 12.39
N ASP A 447 -14.57 -6.77 12.83
CA ASP A 447 -14.52 -7.08 14.26
C ASP A 447 -13.09 -7.45 14.60
N ASP A 448 -12.43 -6.56 15.33
CA ASP A 448 -11.10 -6.79 15.84
C ASP A 448 -11.11 -7.95 16.85
N ARG A 449 -9.95 -8.55 17.06
CA ARG A 449 -9.79 -9.62 18.05
C ARG A 449 -9.30 -9.03 19.36
N CYS A 450 -10.03 -9.29 20.44
CA CYS A 450 -9.58 -8.95 21.78
C CYS A 450 -9.17 -10.19 22.56
N LEU A 451 -8.30 -9.93 23.53
CA LEU A 451 -7.96 -10.87 24.57
C LEU A 451 -9.18 -11.08 25.47
N THR A 452 -9.53 -12.34 25.70
CA THR A 452 -10.71 -12.72 26.48
C THR A 452 -10.36 -13.78 27.52
N ASP A 453 -11.03 -13.74 28.67
CA ASP A 453 -11.00 -14.80 29.69
C ASP A 453 -12.34 -15.56 29.68
N PRO A 454 -12.33 -16.88 29.42
CA PRO A 454 -13.51 -17.73 29.48
C PRO A 454 -14.18 -17.85 30.86
N GLY A 455 -13.54 -17.40 31.94
CA GLY A 455 -14.11 -17.40 33.30
C GLY A 455 -14.00 -18.75 34.03
N HIS A 456 -13.33 -19.74 33.43
CA HIS A 456 -13.15 -21.07 34.02
C HIS A 456 -11.74 -21.29 34.62
N GLY A 457 -10.93 -20.23 34.76
CA GLY A 457 -9.54 -20.33 35.21
C GLY A 457 -8.60 -20.92 34.14
N GLU A 458 -9.01 -20.87 32.88
CA GLU A 458 -8.26 -21.36 31.72
C GLU A 458 -7.35 -20.28 31.11
N LYS A 459 -6.55 -20.67 30.12
CA LYS A 459 -5.69 -19.75 29.37
C LYS A 459 -6.53 -18.70 28.64
N PRO A 460 -6.08 -17.44 28.56
CA PRO A 460 -6.79 -16.43 27.78
C PRO A 460 -6.88 -16.85 26.31
N THR A 461 -7.94 -16.43 25.64
CA THR A 461 -8.18 -16.67 24.22
C THR A 461 -8.28 -15.35 23.47
N LEU A 462 -8.16 -15.42 22.14
CA LEU A 462 -8.41 -14.31 21.23
C LEU A 462 -9.69 -14.59 20.47
N GLU A 463 -10.70 -13.78 20.73
CA GLU A 463 -11.98 -13.87 20.03
C GLU A 463 -12.32 -12.54 19.39
N ARG A 464 -13.16 -12.61 18.37
CA ARG A 464 -13.86 -11.46 17.82
C ARG A 464 -14.59 -10.72 18.93
N CYS A 465 -14.32 -9.43 19.11
CA CYS A 465 -14.83 -8.70 20.28
C CYS A 465 -16.34 -8.67 20.37
N SER A 466 -17.02 -8.52 19.23
CA SER A 466 -18.49 -8.59 19.22
C SER A 466 -19.00 -9.98 19.62
N THR A 467 -18.36 -11.05 19.14
CA THR A 467 -18.71 -12.43 19.49
C THR A 467 -18.44 -12.73 20.97
N ALA A 468 -17.31 -12.27 21.48
CA ALA A 468 -16.91 -12.44 22.87
C ALA A 468 -17.89 -11.75 23.83
N ALA A 469 -18.26 -10.50 23.53
CA ALA A 469 -19.26 -9.75 24.27
C ALA A 469 -20.63 -10.45 24.26
N GLN A 470 -21.07 -10.94 23.09
CA GLN A 470 -22.34 -11.68 22.95
C GLN A 470 -22.32 -13.01 23.71
N SER A 471 -21.17 -13.66 23.80
CA SER A 471 -20.99 -14.95 24.49
C SER A 471 -20.75 -14.81 25.99
N GLY A 472 -20.71 -13.56 26.51
CA GLY A 472 -20.50 -13.29 27.94
C GLY A 472 -19.08 -13.55 28.43
N LEU A 473 -18.08 -13.55 27.53
CA LEU A 473 -16.67 -13.68 27.91
C LEU A 473 -16.18 -12.41 28.63
N HIS A 474 -15.18 -12.55 29.49
CA HIS A 474 -14.55 -11.41 30.15
C HIS A 474 -13.56 -10.75 29.18
N ILE A 475 -13.90 -9.55 28.69
CA ILE A 475 -13.12 -8.81 27.68
C ILE A 475 -12.50 -7.50 28.20
N HIS A 476 -12.88 -7.08 29.41
CA HIS A 476 -12.39 -5.86 30.03
C HIS A 476 -11.26 -6.19 31.01
N TRP A 477 -10.15 -5.49 30.86
CA TRP A 477 -8.92 -5.70 31.61
C TRP A 477 -8.50 -4.41 32.28
N ASP A 478 -8.18 -4.47 33.58
CA ASP A 478 -7.62 -3.33 34.29
C ASP A 478 -6.12 -3.27 34.07
N PHE A 479 -5.66 -2.31 33.26
CA PHE A 479 -4.24 -2.02 33.13
C PHE A 479 -3.78 -1.04 34.22
N LYS A 480 -2.91 -1.50 35.13
CA LYS A 480 -2.27 -0.68 36.17
C LYS A 480 -0.78 -0.55 35.92
N GLN A 481 -0.30 0.67 35.74
CA GLN A 481 1.12 0.98 35.75
C GLN A 481 1.62 0.96 37.20
N VAL A 482 2.44 -0.02 37.58
CA VAL A 482 2.97 -0.16 38.95
C VAL A 482 4.43 0.29 38.98
N SER A 483 4.74 1.32 39.78
CA SER A 483 6.10 1.80 40.04
C SER A 483 6.87 0.87 41.00
N HIS A 484 8.07 0.44 40.61
CA HIS A 484 9.08 -0.27 41.42
C HIS A 484 8.75 -1.69 41.94
N MET A 485 9.29 -2.73 41.28
CA MET A 485 9.81 -3.95 41.92
C MET A 485 10.95 -4.56 41.08
N PRO A 486 12.02 -5.13 41.68
CA PRO A 486 13.18 -5.64 40.95
C PRO A 486 12.93 -7.07 40.44
N PHE A 487 12.30 -7.24 39.26
CA PHE A 487 12.26 -8.50 38.51
C PHE A 487 12.22 -8.23 36.98
N LYS A 488 12.85 -9.10 36.16
CA LYS A 488 13.11 -8.99 34.70
C LYS A 488 11.95 -9.57 33.83
N GLY A 489 11.74 -9.10 32.59
CA GLY A 489 10.48 -9.07 31.78
C GLY A 489 9.87 -7.68 31.27
N GLU A 490 10.56 -6.85 30.46
CA GLU A 490 10.19 -5.42 30.18
C GLU A 490 8.96 -5.28 29.26
N VAL A 491 8.00 -4.37 29.54
CA VAL A 491 6.92 -3.97 28.62
C VAL A 491 7.31 -2.69 27.87
N ASP A 492 7.44 -2.75 26.54
CA ASP A 492 7.60 -1.58 25.68
C ASP A 492 6.20 -1.09 25.25
N THR A 493 5.53 -0.34 26.12
CA THR A 493 4.27 0.37 25.83
C THR A 493 4.52 1.85 25.64
N ASN A 494 4.11 2.40 24.50
CA ASN A 494 3.97 3.83 24.31
C ASN A 494 2.58 4.24 24.84
N ILE A 495 2.55 5.08 25.87
CA ILE A 495 1.33 5.71 26.37
C ILE A 495 1.10 6.99 25.55
N VAL A 496 -0.12 7.16 25.04
CA VAL A 496 -0.50 8.26 24.13
C VAL A 496 -0.59 9.59 24.88
#